data_AF-A0A8H2JIR1-F1
#
_entry.id   AF-A0A8H2JIR1-F1
#
_cell.length_a   1.000
_cell.length_b   1.000
_cell.length_c   1.000
_cell.angle_alpha   90.00
_cell.angle_beta   90.00
_cell.angle_gamma   90.00
#
_symmetry.space_group_name_H-M   'P 1'
#
loop_
_entity.id
_entity.type
_entity.pdbx_description
1 polymer ?
#
loop_
_entity_poly.entity_id
_entity_poly.type
_entity_poly.pdbx_seq_one_letter_code
_entity_poly.pdbx_strand_id
1 'polypeptide(L)'
;MPSAVIDPLIATMDIRRMLPLHESSRRLRELCPSDPRVYGVAVMDDISRRRWWPLAEAVTGDRMQAMYDTAMGDTGSAAVAAQQVAAMLAHVVVGRVVPLLVLEGRAWDPGLENLWVHVDSEGGIDWVGVADPTLRVLPGDPVFGGRGVPATRRIGEGVVAFPGEEALATWLAHRCHRALNPLFAKLFDVSGGILAVPAMWHIVGASVVGTATQVPLLAGVSEADGMGRAQAVLDTLVGFGAPVRGLDRVQLARAC
;
A
#
# COMPACT_ATOMS: atom_id res chain seq x y z
N MET A 1 9.50 0.45 27.73
CA MET A 1 8.91 -0.55 26.81
C MET A 1 7.42 -0.31 26.79
N PRO A 2 6.83 0.33 25.76
CA PRO A 2 5.38 0.38 25.66
C PRO A 2 4.87 -1.06 25.56
N SER A 3 3.85 -1.41 26.35
CA SER A 3 3.22 -2.73 26.31
C SER A 3 2.66 -2.95 24.90
N ALA A 4 3.03 -4.06 24.26
CA ALA A 4 2.45 -4.45 22.98
C ALA A 4 0.92 -4.51 23.13
N VAL A 5 0.21 -3.68 22.36
CA VAL A 5 -1.25 -3.75 22.30
C VAL A 5 -1.58 -5.08 21.63
N ILE A 6 -2.32 -5.96 22.33
CA ILE A 6 -2.85 -7.17 21.71
C ILE A 6 -3.95 -6.71 20.76
N ASP A 7 -3.60 -6.64 19.48
CA ASP A 7 -4.57 -6.31 18.45
C ASP A 7 -5.51 -7.51 18.22
N PRO A 8 -6.83 -7.35 18.42
CA PRO A 8 -7.77 -8.46 18.36
C PRO A 8 -7.92 -9.06 16.96
N LEU A 9 -7.76 -8.27 15.89
CA LEU A 9 -7.86 -8.79 14.53
C LEU A 9 -6.62 -9.59 14.16
N ILE A 10 -5.44 -9.15 14.61
CA ILE A 10 -4.19 -9.89 14.40
C ILE A 10 -4.18 -11.16 15.27
N ALA A 11 -4.63 -11.08 16.52
CA ALA A 11 -4.65 -12.22 17.45
C ALA A 11 -5.63 -13.34 17.04
N THR A 12 -6.60 -13.04 16.18
CA THR A 12 -7.61 -14.00 15.71
C THR A 12 -7.28 -14.63 14.36
N MET A 13 -6.13 -14.30 13.76
CA MET A 13 -5.68 -14.93 12.51
C MET A 13 -5.39 -16.43 12.72
N ASP A 14 -6.02 -17.30 11.90
CA ASP A 14 -5.79 -18.75 11.87
C ASP A 14 -4.75 -19.12 10.80
N ILE A 15 -3.48 -18.81 11.05
CA ILE A 15 -2.39 -19.07 10.11
C ILE A 15 -2.03 -20.56 10.12
N ARG A 16 -2.69 -21.35 9.25
CA ARG A 16 -2.41 -22.79 9.12
C ARG A 16 -1.07 -23.08 8.47
N ARG A 17 -0.60 -22.15 7.64
CA ARG A 17 0.67 -22.24 6.93
C ARG A 17 1.39 -20.90 6.93
N MET A 18 2.61 -20.91 7.43
CA MET A 18 3.50 -19.75 7.32
C MET A 18 3.96 -19.55 5.87
N LEU A 19 3.78 -18.32 5.37
CA LEU A 19 4.22 -17.86 4.06
C LEU A 19 5.19 -16.68 4.25
N PRO A 20 6.05 -16.38 3.27
CA PRO A 20 6.99 -15.25 3.37
C PRO A 20 6.33 -13.90 3.68
N LEU A 21 5.12 -13.66 3.14
CA LEU A 21 4.35 -12.45 3.48
C LEU A 21 3.97 -12.38 4.95
N HIS A 22 3.67 -13.50 5.62
CA HIS A 22 3.37 -13.49 7.06
C HIS A 22 4.56 -13.01 7.89
N GLU A 23 5.77 -13.43 7.52
CA GLU A 23 6.99 -13.03 8.21
C GLU A 23 7.31 -11.55 7.97
N SER A 24 7.22 -11.09 6.72
CA SER A 24 7.39 -9.68 6.37
C SER A 24 6.33 -8.80 7.06
N SER A 25 5.05 -9.18 6.98
CA SER A 25 3.98 -8.47 7.69
C SER A 25 4.25 -8.40 9.18
N ARG A 26 4.65 -9.50 9.84
CA ARG A 26 4.98 -9.50 11.28
C ARG A 26 6.03 -8.44 11.62
N ARG A 27 7.15 -8.38 10.87
CA ARG A 27 8.19 -7.35 11.07
C ARG A 27 7.68 -5.94 10.82
N LEU A 28 6.82 -5.75 9.81
CA LEU A 28 6.20 -4.44 9.55
C LEU A 28 5.28 -3.98 10.69
N ARG A 29 4.59 -4.89 11.39
CA ARG A 29 3.78 -4.55 12.58
C ARG A 29 4.64 -4.03 13.74
N GLU A 30 5.87 -4.51 13.84
CA GLU A 30 6.81 -4.12 14.90
C GLU A 30 7.33 -2.67 14.72
N LEU A 31 7.22 -2.10 13.52
CA LEU A 31 7.59 -0.70 13.25
C LEU A 31 6.74 0.31 14.04
N CYS A 32 5.48 -0.03 14.30
CA CYS A 32 4.55 0.79 15.08
C CYS A 32 3.74 -0.10 16.02
N PRO A 33 4.28 -0.49 17.19
CA PRO A 33 3.59 -1.41 18.10
C PRO A 33 2.27 -0.87 18.67
N SER A 34 2.10 0.45 18.69
CA SER A 34 0.85 1.12 19.08
C SER A 34 -0.24 1.05 18.02
N ASP A 35 0.15 0.89 16.75
CA ASP A 35 -0.76 0.72 15.62
C ASP A 35 -0.17 -0.33 14.65
N PRO A 36 -0.24 -1.62 15.03
CA PRO A 36 0.38 -2.70 14.28
C PRO A 36 -0.31 -2.94 12.93
N ARG A 37 -1.46 -2.31 12.68
CA ARG A 37 -2.17 -2.44 11.41
C ARG A 37 -1.56 -1.55 10.34
N VAL A 38 -0.93 -0.41 10.65
CA VAL A 38 -0.48 0.60 9.66
C VAL A 38 0.33 0.01 8.50
N TYR A 39 1.29 -0.88 8.78
CA TYR A 39 2.19 -1.38 7.74
C TYR A 39 2.01 -2.87 7.42
N GLY A 40 1.72 -3.70 8.42
CA GLY A 40 1.55 -5.14 8.20
C GLY A 40 0.17 -5.49 7.64
N VAL A 41 0.11 -6.24 6.54
CA VAL A 41 -1.15 -6.66 5.90
C VAL A 41 -1.63 -8.03 6.40
N ALA A 42 -2.93 -8.29 6.30
CA ALA A 42 -3.52 -9.61 6.50
C ALA A 42 -3.44 -10.48 5.24
N VAL A 43 -3.53 -11.80 5.40
CA VAL A 43 -3.83 -12.73 4.31
C VAL A 43 -5.27 -13.18 4.47
N MET A 44 -6.07 -13.03 3.42
CA MET A 44 -7.53 -13.19 3.51
C MET A 44 -7.98 -14.60 3.87
N ASP A 45 -7.14 -15.60 3.63
CA ASP A 45 -7.42 -17.00 3.97
C ASP A 45 -7.28 -17.30 5.47
N ASP A 46 -6.56 -16.44 6.22
CA ASP A 46 -6.31 -16.63 7.65
C ASP A 46 -7.31 -15.88 8.53
N ILE A 47 -8.29 -15.18 7.95
CA ILE A 47 -9.20 -14.29 8.70
C ILE A 47 -10.68 -14.55 8.41
N SER A 48 -11.52 -14.24 9.40
CA SER A 48 -12.96 -14.13 9.18
C SER A 48 -13.27 -12.86 8.38
N ARG A 49 -14.02 -12.99 7.29
CA ARG A 49 -14.34 -11.87 6.39
C ARG A 49 -15.43 -10.93 6.92
N ARG A 50 -15.79 -11.01 8.21
CA ARG A 50 -16.71 -10.05 8.82
C ARG A 50 -16.11 -8.65 8.76
N ARG A 51 -16.84 -7.68 8.21
CA ARG A 51 -16.38 -6.28 7.96
C ARG A 51 -15.23 -6.14 6.97
N TRP A 52 -14.89 -7.20 6.27
CA TRP A 52 -13.98 -7.14 5.13
C TRP A 52 -14.78 -7.04 3.84
N TRP A 53 -14.29 -6.25 2.90
CA TRP A 53 -14.84 -6.23 1.54
C TRP A 53 -13.71 -6.03 0.50
N PRO A 54 -13.88 -6.57 -0.73
CA PRO A 54 -12.91 -6.38 -1.81
C PRO A 54 -12.85 -4.91 -2.22
N LEU A 55 -11.65 -4.33 -2.30
CA LEU A 55 -11.50 -2.91 -2.65
C LEU A 55 -12.09 -2.57 -4.03
N ALA A 56 -12.16 -3.55 -4.94
CA ALA A 56 -12.84 -3.41 -6.23
C ALA A 56 -14.29 -2.91 -6.12
N GLU A 57 -15.01 -3.21 -5.02
CA GLU A 57 -16.37 -2.72 -4.78
C GLU A 57 -16.44 -1.18 -4.61
N ALA A 58 -15.32 -0.52 -4.30
CA ALA A 58 -15.20 0.94 -4.32
C ALA A 58 -15.48 1.51 -5.71
N VAL A 59 -15.10 0.79 -6.77
CA VAL A 59 -15.30 1.23 -8.16
C VAL A 59 -16.67 0.79 -8.68
N THR A 60 -17.07 -0.46 -8.40
CA THR A 60 -18.26 -1.07 -9.03
C THR A 60 -19.56 -0.82 -8.28
N GLY A 61 -19.52 -0.39 -7.02
CA GLY A 61 -20.70 -0.17 -6.18
C GLY A 61 -20.70 1.20 -5.51
N ASP A 62 -21.42 1.28 -4.39
CA ASP A 62 -21.65 2.54 -3.65
C ASP A 62 -20.62 2.78 -2.54
N ARG A 63 -19.61 1.90 -2.40
CA ARG A 63 -18.60 2.00 -1.33
C ARG A 63 -17.81 3.31 -1.38
N MET A 64 -17.44 3.80 -2.57
CA MET A 64 -16.77 5.11 -2.69
C MET A 64 -17.67 6.26 -2.27
N GLN A 65 -18.96 6.22 -2.65
CA GLN A 65 -19.93 7.23 -2.24
C GLN A 65 -20.06 7.25 -0.72
N ALA A 66 -20.24 6.08 -0.09
CA ALA A 66 -20.33 5.96 1.36
C ALA A 66 -19.08 6.49 2.07
N MET A 67 -17.87 6.17 1.58
CA MET A 67 -16.62 6.69 2.14
C MET A 67 -16.54 8.22 2.03
N TYR A 68 -16.95 8.79 0.90
CA TYR A 68 -16.99 10.23 0.71
C TYR A 68 -18.03 10.91 1.60
N ASP A 69 -19.24 10.35 1.72
CA ASP A 69 -20.32 10.89 2.54
C ASP A 69 -19.95 10.87 4.04
N THR A 70 -19.28 9.81 4.51
CA THR A 70 -18.73 9.77 5.87
C THR A 70 -17.70 10.87 6.08
N ALA A 71 -16.71 11.00 5.19
CA ALA A 71 -15.69 12.05 5.30
C ALA A 71 -16.30 13.47 5.20
N MET A 72 -17.38 13.63 4.42
CA MET A 72 -18.17 14.87 4.37
C MET A 72 -18.86 15.18 5.69
N GLY A 73 -19.47 14.16 6.32
CA GLY A 73 -20.09 14.29 7.63
C GLY A 73 -19.10 14.71 8.71
N ASP A 74 -17.90 14.14 8.69
CA ASP A 74 -16.86 14.39 9.70
C ASP A 74 -16.19 15.76 9.55
N THR A 75 -15.98 16.21 8.31
CA THR A 75 -15.19 17.42 8.02
C THR A 75 -16.04 18.65 7.74
N GLY A 76 -17.27 18.47 7.27
CA GLY A 76 -18.14 19.54 6.75
C GLY A 76 -17.60 20.23 5.49
N SER A 77 -16.56 19.67 4.83
CA SER A 77 -15.89 20.32 3.69
C SER A 77 -15.60 19.33 2.57
N ALA A 78 -16.19 19.56 1.40
CA ALA A 78 -16.01 18.75 0.18
C ALA A 78 -14.54 18.57 -0.22
N ALA A 79 -13.76 19.65 -0.17
CA ALA A 79 -12.35 19.60 -0.51
C ALA A 79 -11.55 18.73 0.48
N VAL A 80 -11.83 18.87 1.78
CA VAL A 80 -11.13 18.10 2.83
C VAL A 80 -11.54 16.63 2.76
N ALA A 81 -12.83 16.33 2.59
CA ALA A 81 -13.34 14.98 2.44
C ALA A 81 -12.72 14.26 1.23
N ALA A 82 -12.71 14.90 0.05
CA ALA A 82 -12.09 14.32 -1.14
C ALA A 82 -10.58 14.06 -0.93
N GLN A 83 -9.88 14.99 -0.29
CA GLN A 83 -8.44 14.84 0.00
C GLN A 83 -8.17 13.71 1.01
N GLN A 84 -9.00 13.58 2.05
CA GLN A 84 -8.90 12.49 3.02
C GLN A 84 -9.13 11.13 2.37
N VAL A 85 -10.19 10.99 1.56
CA VAL A 85 -10.46 9.74 0.84
C VAL A 85 -9.33 9.42 -0.14
N ALA A 86 -8.83 10.40 -0.90
CA ALA A 86 -7.69 10.20 -1.80
C ALA A 86 -6.42 9.75 -1.05
N ALA A 87 -6.11 10.35 0.10
CA ALA A 87 -4.97 9.98 0.93
C ALA A 87 -5.11 8.56 1.50
N MET A 88 -6.30 8.19 1.97
CA MET A 88 -6.60 6.83 2.42
C MET A 88 -6.41 5.81 1.29
N LEU A 89 -6.93 6.07 0.09
CA LEU A 89 -6.77 5.18 -1.06
C LEU A 89 -5.29 5.04 -1.47
N ALA A 90 -4.55 6.15 -1.50
CA ALA A 90 -3.11 6.15 -1.75
C ALA A 90 -2.37 5.31 -0.69
N HIS A 91 -2.75 5.44 0.58
CA HIS A 91 -2.15 4.67 1.66
C HIS A 91 -2.48 3.17 1.57
N VAL A 92 -3.73 2.81 1.29
CA VAL A 92 -4.19 1.41 1.11
C VAL A 92 -3.42 0.70 -0.01
N VAL A 93 -3.24 1.36 -1.17
CA VAL A 93 -2.61 0.74 -2.34
C VAL A 93 -1.08 0.82 -2.27
N VAL A 94 -0.53 2.00 -1.99
CA VAL A 94 0.90 2.28 -2.11
C VAL A 94 1.57 2.31 -0.75
N GLY A 95 0.97 3.02 0.21
CA GLY A 95 1.50 3.17 1.56
C GLY A 95 1.68 1.85 2.33
N ARG A 96 0.95 0.78 1.97
CA ARG A 96 1.10 -0.54 2.60
C ARG A 96 2.21 -1.40 1.99
N VAL A 97 2.51 -1.25 0.70
CA VAL A 97 3.51 -2.07 0.00
C VAL A 97 4.90 -1.41 -0.03
N VAL A 98 4.97 -0.08 -0.08
CA VAL A 98 6.25 0.66 -0.10
C VAL A 98 7.13 0.43 1.13
N PRO A 99 6.62 0.31 2.37
CA PRO A 99 7.45 -0.03 3.53
C PRO A 99 8.22 -1.34 3.31
N LEU A 100 7.56 -2.34 2.71
CA LEU A 100 8.17 -3.63 2.41
C LEU A 100 9.24 -3.51 1.32
N LEU A 101 8.98 -2.71 0.29
CA LEU A 101 9.96 -2.45 -0.77
C LEU A 101 11.21 -1.77 -0.22
N VAL A 102 11.01 -0.73 0.58
CA VAL A 102 12.08 0.09 1.15
C VAL A 102 12.95 -0.73 2.09
N LEU A 103 12.35 -1.53 2.97
CA LEU A 103 13.10 -2.31 3.96
C LEU A 103 13.67 -3.62 3.43
N GLU A 104 12.92 -4.34 2.61
CA GLU A 104 13.27 -5.73 2.24
C GLU A 104 13.52 -5.92 0.74
N GLY A 105 13.25 -4.92 -0.10
CA GLY A 105 13.30 -5.11 -1.56
C GLY A 105 12.27 -6.13 -2.05
N ARG A 106 11.15 -6.28 -1.32
CA ARG A 106 10.05 -7.18 -1.65
C ARG A 106 8.78 -6.39 -1.94
N ALA A 107 7.86 -6.98 -2.69
CA ALA A 107 6.52 -6.41 -2.89
C ALA A 107 5.46 -7.51 -3.04
N TRP A 108 4.35 -7.40 -2.32
CA TRP A 108 3.12 -8.12 -2.66
C TRP A 108 2.36 -7.34 -3.75
N ASP A 109 1.32 -7.94 -4.33
CA ASP A 109 0.56 -7.33 -5.43
C ASP A 109 -0.52 -6.34 -4.95
N PRO A 110 -0.37 -5.02 -5.19
CA PRO A 110 -1.36 -4.01 -4.80
C PRO A 110 -2.48 -3.83 -5.83
N GLY A 111 -2.66 -4.78 -6.74
CA GLY A 111 -3.77 -4.78 -7.68
C GLY A 111 -5.13 -4.73 -6.98
N LEU A 112 -6.07 -4.03 -7.62
CA LEU A 112 -7.42 -3.81 -7.10
C LEU A 112 -8.18 -5.12 -6.84
N GLU A 113 -7.91 -6.14 -7.65
CA GLU A 113 -8.46 -7.49 -7.54
C GLU A 113 -7.88 -8.28 -6.36
N ASN A 114 -6.71 -7.89 -5.87
CA ASN A 114 -6.03 -8.58 -4.78
C ASN A 114 -6.34 -7.96 -3.41
N LEU A 115 -6.69 -6.68 -3.40
CA LEU A 115 -6.87 -5.89 -2.20
C LEU A 115 -8.24 -6.09 -1.56
N TRP A 116 -8.21 -6.31 -0.26
CA TRP A 116 -9.36 -6.28 0.64
C TRP A 116 -9.12 -5.26 1.74
N VAL A 117 -10.18 -4.63 2.21
CA VAL A 117 -10.12 -3.64 3.27
C VAL A 117 -11.04 -4.02 4.41
N HIS A 118 -10.56 -3.86 5.64
CA HIS A 118 -11.36 -3.95 6.84
C HIS A 118 -11.88 -2.57 7.18
N VAL A 119 -13.12 -2.51 7.69
CA VAL A 119 -13.70 -1.28 8.23
C VAL A 119 -13.90 -1.39 9.73
N ASP A 120 -13.53 -0.34 10.45
CA ASP A 120 -13.73 -0.23 11.89
C ASP A 120 -15.21 0.01 12.26
N SER A 121 -15.49 0.37 13.51
CA SER A 121 -16.84 0.69 13.97
C SER A 121 -17.37 2.03 13.46
N GLU A 122 -16.49 2.94 13.06
CA GLU A 122 -16.82 4.27 12.55
C GLU A 122 -16.96 4.26 11.01
N GLY A 123 -16.62 3.13 10.38
CA GLY A 123 -16.72 2.93 8.93
C GLY A 123 -15.45 3.33 8.18
N GLY A 124 -14.40 3.74 8.89
CA GLY A 124 -13.09 4.03 8.33
C GLY A 124 -12.34 2.76 7.96
N ILE A 125 -11.47 2.84 6.93
CA ILE A 125 -10.57 1.73 6.60
C ILE A 125 -9.39 1.75 7.57
N ASP A 126 -9.31 0.73 8.42
CA ASP A 126 -8.26 0.60 9.43
C ASP A 126 -7.23 -0.48 9.08
N TRP A 127 -7.56 -1.41 8.18
CA TRP A 127 -6.65 -2.48 7.80
C TRP A 127 -6.79 -2.96 6.34
N VAL A 128 -5.73 -3.58 5.85
CA VAL A 128 -5.62 -4.09 4.48
C VAL A 128 -5.23 -5.56 4.52
N GLY A 129 -5.86 -6.34 3.64
CA GLY A 129 -5.61 -7.74 3.43
C GLY A 129 -5.40 -8.05 1.96
N VAL A 130 -4.68 -9.12 1.67
CA VAL A 130 -4.43 -9.60 0.31
C VAL A 130 -4.99 -11.00 0.11
N ALA A 131 -5.59 -11.24 -1.04
CA ALA A 131 -6.14 -12.55 -1.41
C ALA A 131 -5.04 -13.50 -1.90
N ASP A 132 -4.14 -13.03 -2.75
CA ASP A 132 -2.91 -13.67 -3.19
C ASP A 132 -1.72 -13.10 -2.37
N PRO A 133 -1.14 -13.90 -1.46
CA PRO A 133 -0.02 -13.50 -0.61
C PRO A 133 1.36 -13.61 -1.31
N THR A 134 1.41 -13.86 -2.62
CA THR A 134 2.66 -14.08 -3.34
C THR A 134 3.56 -12.84 -3.35
N LEU A 135 4.76 -12.96 -2.81
CA LEU A 135 5.78 -11.91 -2.82
C LEU A 135 6.62 -11.92 -4.08
N ARG A 136 6.90 -10.74 -4.62
CA ARG A 136 7.92 -10.50 -5.64
C ARG A 136 9.19 -10.09 -4.92
N VAL A 137 10.27 -10.80 -5.20
CA VAL A 137 11.54 -10.70 -4.45
C VAL A 137 12.73 -10.59 -5.38
N LEU A 138 13.81 -9.94 -4.94
CA LEU A 138 15.04 -9.76 -5.71
C LEU A 138 15.94 -11.02 -5.66
N PRO A 139 16.89 -11.20 -6.58
CA PRO A 139 17.74 -12.41 -6.61
C PRO A 139 18.58 -12.63 -5.35
N GLY A 140 18.90 -11.55 -4.62
CA GLY A 140 19.66 -11.61 -3.36
C GLY A 140 18.80 -11.87 -2.12
N ASP A 141 17.50 -12.11 -2.28
CA ASP A 141 16.58 -12.25 -1.17
C ASP A 141 16.91 -13.47 -0.27
N PRO A 142 16.93 -13.30 1.07
CA PRO A 142 17.21 -14.41 2.00
C PRO A 142 16.29 -15.62 1.84
N VAL A 143 15.10 -15.45 1.23
CA VAL A 143 14.18 -16.54 0.94
C VAL A 143 14.87 -17.60 0.09
N PHE A 144 15.74 -17.23 -0.86
CA PHE A 144 16.49 -18.19 -1.69
C PHE A 144 17.65 -18.91 -0.98
N GLY A 145 17.81 -18.71 0.33
CA GLY A 145 18.95 -19.20 1.10
C GLY A 145 20.10 -18.21 1.05
N GLY A 146 20.66 -17.86 2.21
CA GLY A 146 21.90 -17.07 2.28
C GLY A 146 23.09 -17.83 1.69
N ARG A 147 24.24 -17.15 1.53
CA ARG A 147 25.51 -17.80 1.13
C ARG A 147 25.76 -19.03 2.02
N GLY A 148 25.64 -20.23 1.46
CA GLY A 148 25.95 -21.50 2.13
C GLY A 148 24.76 -22.29 2.69
N VAL A 149 23.51 -21.84 2.55
CA VAL A 149 22.32 -22.64 2.93
C VAL A 149 21.60 -23.08 1.66
N PRO A 150 21.41 -24.40 1.42
CA PRO A 150 20.66 -24.87 0.25
C PRO A 150 19.23 -24.32 0.28
N ALA A 151 18.78 -23.71 -0.83
CA ALA A 151 17.41 -23.32 -1.04
C ALA A 151 16.51 -24.56 -0.86
N THR A 152 15.88 -24.71 0.30
CA THR A 152 14.97 -25.84 0.52
C THR A 152 13.76 -25.71 -0.41
N ARG A 153 13.26 -26.82 -0.94
CA ARG A 153 12.14 -26.85 -1.90
C ARG A 153 10.84 -26.17 -1.41
N ARG A 154 10.71 -25.86 -0.11
CA ARG A 154 9.58 -25.15 0.52
C ARG A 154 9.59 -23.63 0.30
N ILE A 155 10.73 -23.07 -0.09
CA ILE A 155 10.96 -21.63 -0.33
C ILE A 155 10.31 -21.14 -1.63
N GLY A 156 9.89 -22.04 -2.53
CA GLY A 156 9.27 -21.69 -3.81
C GLY A 156 7.76 -21.41 -3.77
N GLU A 157 7.09 -21.60 -2.63
CA GLU A 157 5.65 -21.34 -2.52
C GLU A 157 5.40 -19.94 -1.96
N GLY A 158 4.62 -19.14 -2.69
CA GLY A 158 4.29 -17.77 -2.31
C GLY A 158 5.39 -16.74 -2.62
N VAL A 159 6.35 -17.05 -3.50
CA VAL A 159 7.32 -16.08 -4.03
C VAL A 159 7.50 -16.19 -5.53
N VAL A 160 7.83 -15.05 -6.16
CA VAL A 160 8.24 -14.93 -7.56
C VAL A 160 9.53 -14.12 -7.61
N ALA A 161 10.58 -14.70 -8.18
CA ALA A 161 11.85 -14.02 -8.38
C ALA A 161 11.75 -12.99 -9.50
N PHE A 162 12.21 -11.77 -9.23
CA PHE A 162 12.35 -10.72 -10.23
C PHE A 162 13.82 -10.57 -10.64
N PRO A 163 14.11 -10.20 -11.89
CA PRO A 163 15.49 -10.14 -12.40
C PRO A 163 16.31 -8.98 -11.80
N GLY A 164 15.67 -7.96 -11.24
CA GLY A 164 16.33 -6.82 -10.63
C GLY A 164 15.35 -5.76 -10.14
N GLU A 165 15.90 -4.69 -9.53
CA GLU A 165 15.10 -3.61 -8.92
C GLU A 165 14.27 -2.84 -9.95
N GLU A 166 14.78 -2.62 -11.16
CA GLU A 166 14.04 -1.95 -12.23
C GLU A 166 12.77 -2.71 -12.63
N ALA A 167 12.87 -4.04 -12.78
CA ALA A 167 11.73 -4.88 -13.10
C ALA A 167 10.70 -4.88 -11.96
N LEU A 168 11.18 -4.92 -10.71
CA LEU A 168 10.32 -4.88 -9.52
C LEU A 168 9.60 -3.53 -9.41
N ALA A 169 10.32 -2.42 -9.60
CA ALA A 169 9.78 -1.07 -9.59
C ALA A 169 8.75 -0.86 -10.71
N THR A 170 9.06 -1.32 -11.92
CA THR A 170 8.16 -1.23 -13.08
C THR A 170 6.87 -2.00 -12.84
N TRP A 171 6.98 -3.24 -12.38
CA TRP A 171 5.82 -4.07 -12.06
C TRP A 171 4.99 -3.44 -10.94
N LEU A 172 5.62 -3.02 -9.84
CA LEU A 172 4.91 -2.43 -8.71
C LEU A 172 4.19 -1.13 -9.11
N ALA A 173 4.90 -0.23 -9.79
CA ALA A 173 4.31 1.01 -10.32
C ALA A 173 3.13 0.73 -11.24
N HIS A 174 3.23 -0.28 -12.10
CA HIS A 174 2.14 -0.66 -13.00
C HIS A 174 0.91 -1.14 -12.22
N ARG A 175 1.10 -1.99 -11.20
CA ARG A 175 0.00 -2.51 -10.36
C ARG A 175 -0.66 -1.40 -9.56
N CYS A 176 0.13 -0.52 -8.92
CA CYS A 176 -0.38 0.66 -8.23
C CYS A 176 -1.16 1.59 -9.17
N HIS A 177 -0.63 1.85 -10.37
CA HIS A 177 -1.29 2.69 -11.38
C HIS A 177 -2.62 2.11 -11.85
N ARG A 178 -2.67 0.79 -12.12
CA ARG A 178 -3.89 0.09 -12.53
C ARG A 178 -4.95 0.02 -11.42
N ALA A 179 -4.52 -0.01 -10.16
CA ALA A 179 -5.44 0.02 -9.02
C ALA A 179 -5.97 1.44 -8.74
N LEU A 180 -5.08 2.44 -8.68
CA LEU A 180 -5.45 3.81 -8.29
C LEU A 180 -6.22 4.58 -9.36
N ASN A 181 -5.94 4.38 -10.65
CA ASN A 181 -6.65 5.11 -11.71
C ASN A 181 -8.18 4.98 -11.64
N PRO A 182 -8.78 3.77 -11.59
CA PRO A 182 -10.23 3.65 -11.49
C PRO A 182 -10.78 4.16 -10.15
N LEU A 183 -10.02 4.03 -9.06
CA LEU A 183 -10.40 4.57 -7.75
C LEU A 183 -10.45 6.10 -7.76
N PHE A 184 -9.43 6.75 -8.32
CA PHE A 184 -9.37 8.21 -8.44
C PHE A 184 -10.39 8.76 -9.42
N ALA A 185 -10.65 8.07 -10.53
CA ALA A 185 -11.74 8.43 -11.43
C ALA A 185 -13.11 8.37 -10.73
N LYS A 186 -13.38 7.28 -9.99
CA LYS A 186 -14.63 7.15 -9.23
C LYS A 186 -14.76 8.21 -8.14
N LEU A 187 -13.68 8.53 -7.42
CA LEU A 187 -13.69 9.60 -6.42
C LEU A 187 -13.90 10.98 -7.05
N PHE A 188 -13.28 11.23 -8.21
CA PHE A 188 -13.51 12.47 -8.97
C PHE A 188 -14.99 12.63 -9.31
N ASP A 189 -15.63 11.57 -9.81
CA ASP A 189 -17.06 11.59 -10.14
C ASP A 189 -17.94 11.81 -8.89
N VAL A 190 -17.71 11.02 -7.84
CA VAL A 190 -18.47 11.08 -6.57
C VAL A 190 -18.37 12.44 -5.89
N SER A 191 -17.19 13.06 -5.94
CA SER A 191 -16.93 14.36 -5.30
C SER A 191 -17.31 15.56 -6.18
N GLY A 192 -17.89 15.33 -7.37
CA GLY A 192 -18.25 16.40 -8.30
C GLY A 192 -17.03 17.14 -8.88
N GLY A 193 -15.89 16.46 -8.96
CA GLY A 193 -14.65 17.01 -9.52
C GLY A 193 -13.93 18.02 -8.62
N ILE A 194 -14.30 18.12 -7.34
CA ILE A 194 -13.71 19.10 -6.40
C ILE A 194 -12.20 18.92 -6.24
N LEU A 195 -11.71 17.68 -6.33
CA LEU A 195 -10.29 17.34 -6.31
C LEU A 195 -9.92 16.73 -7.66
N ALA A 196 -9.03 17.39 -8.39
CA ALA A 196 -8.57 16.90 -9.68
C ALA A 196 -7.73 15.62 -9.53
N VAL A 197 -7.86 14.66 -10.44
CA VAL A 197 -7.08 13.40 -10.44
C VAL A 197 -5.55 13.63 -10.37
N PRO A 198 -4.95 14.63 -11.06
CA PRO A 198 -3.54 14.96 -10.87
C PRO A 198 -3.16 15.31 -9.43
N ALA A 199 -4.03 16.01 -8.69
CA ALA A 199 -3.78 16.33 -7.29
C ALA A 199 -3.81 15.08 -6.40
N MET A 200 -4.66 14.10 -6.72
CA MET A 200 -4.65 12.80 -6.03
C MET A 200 -3.33 12.05 -6.27
N TRP A 201 -2.78 12.10 -7.48
CA TRP A 201 -1.47 11.54 -7.80
C TRP A 201 -0.31 12.23 -7.06
N HIS A 202 -0.38 13.53 -6.80
CA HIS A 202 0.60 14.20 -5.94
C HIS A 202 0.58 13.65 -4.50
N ILE A 203 -0.60 13.28 -3.98
CA ILE A 203 -0.72 12.66 -2.64
C ILE A 203 0.01 11.31 -2.63
N VAL A 204 -0.08 10.53 -3.71
CA VAL A 204 0.67 9.27 -3.86
C VAL A 204 2.17 9.53 -3.79
N GLY A 205 2.66 10.53 -4.54
CA GLY A 205 4.08 10.90 -4.53
C GLY A 205 4.57 11.31 -3.15
N ALA A 206 3.83 12.17 -2.46
CA ALA A 206 4.13 12.60 -1.09
C ALA A 206 4.13 11.41 -0.12
N SER A 207 3.19 10.47 -0.27
CA SER A 207 3.12 9.25 0.54
C SER A 207 4.34 8.35 0.35
N VAL A 208 4.79 8.14 -0.90
CA VAL A 208 5.98 7.34 -1.20
C VAL A 208 7.24 7.97 -0.60
N VAL A 209 7.45 9.27 -0.80
CA VAL A 209 8.60 10.00 -0.24
C VAL A 209 8.57 9.96 1.28
N GLY A 210 7.43 10.28 1.90
CA GLY A 210 7.27 10.23 3.35
C GLY A 210 7.56 8.85 3.93
N THR A 211 7.07 7.80 3.27
CA THR A 211 7.31 6.41 3.68
C THR A 211 8.80 6.05 3.56
N ALA A 212 9.44 6.40 2.45
CA ALA A 212 10.85 6.10 2.20
C ALA A 212 11.80 6.79 3.20
N THR A 213 11.39 7.93 3.77
CA THR A 213 12.14 8.61 4.83
C THR A 213 11.79 8.09 6.23
N GLN A 214 10.50 7.89 6.53
CA GLN A 214 10.06 7.56 7.90
C GLN A 214 10.31 6.09 8.26
N VAL A 215 10.09 5.16 7.33
CA VAL A 215 10.15 3.73 7.63
C VAL A 215 11.57 3.26 8.01
N PRO A 216 12.65 3.66 7.31
CA PRO A 216 14.01 3.32 7.72
C PRO A 216 14.36 3.84 9.11
N LEU A 217 13.90 5.06 9.46
CA LEU A 217 14.10 5.63 10.79
C LEU A 217 13.41 4.80 11.88
N LEU A 218 12.17 4.35 11.64
CA LEU A 218 11.44 3.46 12.56
C LEU A 218 12.13 2.09 12.71
N ALA A 219 12.73 1.58 11.65
CA ALA A 219 13.44 0.30 11.64
C ALA A 219 14.89 0.38 12.17
N GLY A 220 15.43 1.59 12.36
CA GLY A 220 16.83 1.79 12.78
C GLY A 220 17.85 1.35 11.71
N VAL A 221 17.51 1.45 10.43
CA VAL A 221 18.37 1.05 9.30
C VAL A 221 18.74 2.23 8.40
N SER A 222 19.74 2.06 7.54
CA SER A 222 20.11 3.07 6.54
C SER A 222 19.01 3.25 5.49
N GLU A 223 18.80 4.50 5.06
CA GLU A 223 17.78 4.85 4.07
C GLU A 223 18.24 4.70 2.61
N ALA A 224 19.54 4.56 2.33
CA ALA A 224 20.09 4.73 0.98
C ALA A 224 19.48 3.79 -0.07
N ASP A 225 19.49 2.48 0.19
CA ASP A 225 18.93 1.48 -0.75
C ASP A 225 17.41 1.63 -0.87
N GLY A 226 16.74 1.91 0.25
CA GLY A 226 15.30 2.07 0.31
C GLY A 226 14.80 3.29 -0.46
N MET A 227 15.50 4.43 -0.34
CA MET A 227 15.24 5.64 -1.12
C MET A 227 15.45 5.41 -2.60
N GLY A 228 16.51 4.70 -2.99
CA GLY A 228 16.76 4.32 -4.40
C GLY A 228 15.59 3.55 -5.00
N ARG A 229 15.09 2.53 -4.28
CA ARG A 229 13.92 1.74 -4.73
C ARG A 229 12.64 2.56 -4.81
N ALA A 230 12.38 3.41 -3.82
CA ALA A 230 11.20 4.28 -3.82
C ALA A 230 11.25 5.29 -4.99
N GLN A 231 12.43 5.85 -5.25
CA GLN A 231 12.65 6.75 -6.39
C GLN A 231 12.40 6.04 -7.72
N ALA A 232 12.89 4.80 -7.90
CA ALA A 232 12.64 4.02 -9.11
C ALA A 232 11.13 3.81 -9.38
N VAL A 233 10.33 3.59 -8.33
CA VAL A 233 8.85 3.50 -8.45
C VAL A 233 8.26 4.83 -8.90
N LEU A 234 8.68 5.95 -8.30
CA LEU A 234 8.20 7.28 -8.69
C LEU A 234 8.57 7.62 -10.14
N ASP A 235 9.80 7.30 -10.56
CA ASP A 235 10.29 7.53 -11.91
C ASP A 235 9.47 6.74 -12.93
N THR A 236 9.15 5.48 -12.60
CA THR A 236 8.31 4.64 -13.46
C THR A 236 6.87 5.17 -13.53
N LEU A 237 6.29 5.63 -12.41
CA LEU A 237 4.97 6.26 -12.40
C LEU A 237 4.93 7.52 -13.28
N VAL A 238 5.97 8.37 -13.21
CA VAL A 238 6.12 9.51 -14.13
C VAL A 238 6.23 9.04 -15.57
N GLY A 239 6.98 7.96 -15.84
CA GLY A 239 7.07 7.35 -17.16
C GLY A 239 5.73 6.84 -17.71
N PHE A 240 4.81 6.43 -16.84
CA PHE A 240 3.42 6.10 -17.22
C PHE A 240 2.51 7.32 -17.37
N GLY A 241 3.02 8.53 -17.11
CA GLY A 241 2.27 9.78 -17.19
C GLY A 241 1.54 10.17 -15.89
N ALA A 242 1.77 9.47 -14.78
CA ALA A 242 1.18 9.84 -13.49
C ALA A 242 1.94 11.04 -12.89
N PRO A 243 1.27 12.17 -12.59
CA PRO A 243 1.91 13.35 -12.04
C PRO A 243 2.13 13.16 -10.53
N VAL A 244 3.07 12.30 -10.16
CA VAL A 244 3.43 12.03 -8.75
C VAL A 244 4.44 13.04 -8.21
N ARG A 245 5.08 13.81 -9.10
CA ARG A 245 5.92 14.95 -8.75
C ARG A 245 5.06 16.19 -8.88
N GLY A 246 5.01 17.01 -7.84
CA GLY A 246 4.24 18.25 -7.83
C GLY A 246 4.41 19.03 -9.14
N LEU A 247 3.32 19.60 -9.66
CA LEU A 247 3.43 20.56 -10.76
C LEU A 247 4.36 21.69 -10.32
N ASP A 248 5.40 21.93 -11.11
CA ASP A 248 6.21 23.12 -10.95
C ASP A 248 5.27 24.34 -11.05
N ARG A 249 5.48 25.37 -10.22
CA ARG A 249 4.62 26.58 -10.16
C ARG A 249 4.42 27.21 -11.55
N VAL A 250 5.36 26.96 -12.47
CA VAL A 250 5.38 27.40 -13.87
C VAL A 250 4.36 26.68 -14.76
N GLN A 251 4.00 25.42 -14.49
CA GLN A 251 3.02 24.67 -15.29
C GLN A 251 1.57 25.03 -14.95
N LEU A 252 1.29 25.41 -13.70
CA LEU A 252 -0.01 25.95 -13.28
C LEU A 252 -0.34 27.28 -13.97
N ALA A 253 0.67 28.10 -14.27
CA ALA A 253 0.50 29.37 -14.96
C ALA A 253 0.25 29.24 -16.48
N ARG A 254 0.39 28.03 -17.06
CA ARG A 254 0.14 27.76 -18.49
C ARG A 254 -1.17 27.01 -18.75
N ALA A 255 -1.86 26.56 -17.69
CA ALA A 255 -3.12 25.84 -17.77
C ALA A 255 -4.36 26.71 -17.45
N CYS A 256 -4.15 28.00 -17.17
CA CYS A 256 -5.15 29.06 -17.11
C CYS A 256 -4.95 30.00 -18.29
#